data_AF-A0A842SA92-F1
#
_entry.id   AF-A0A842SA92-F1
#
_cell.length_a   1.000
_cell.length_b   1.000
_cell.length_c   1.000
_cell.angle_alpha   90.00
_cell.angle_beta   90.00
_cell.angle_gamma   90.00
#
_symmetry.space_group_name_H-M   'P 1'
#
loop_
_entity.id
_entity.type
_entity.pdbx_description
1 polymer ?
#
loop_
_entity_poly.entity_id
_entity_poly.type
_entity_poly.pdbx_seq_one_letter_code
_entity_poly.pdbx_strand_id
1 'polypeptide(L)' 'MDNQQNQDKESSKEKQRRKMMEDFKKRFYASLILTVPILLFSPTIQSLFGISIFFPGISIVSLILSTIIFFYGGFPFL' A
#
# COMPACT_ATOMS: atom_id res chain seq x y z
N MET A 1 32.59 17.37 29.51
CA MET A 1 32.71 17.03 28.07
C MET A 1 31.39 16.42 27.60
N ASP A 2 30.27 17.06 27.91
CA ASP A 2 28.99 16.36 28.09
C ASP A 2 27.93 16.80 27.07
N ASN A 3 28.25 17.84 26.28
CA ASN A 3 27.36 18.45 25.31
C ASN A 3 27.41 17.77 23.92
N GLN A 4 28.51 17.09 23.58
CA GLN A 4 28.65 16.36 22.31
C GLN A 4 27.90 15.02 22.31
N GLN A 5 27.89 14.29 23.45
CA GLN A 5 27.15 13.02 23.56
C GLN A 5 25.62 13.16 23.46
N ASN A 6 25.06 14.32 23.81
CA ASN A 6 23.62 14.56 23.67
C ASN A 6 23.21 14.84 22.22
N GLN A 7 24.04 15.57 21.45
CA GLN A 7 23.75 15.85 20.03
C GLN A 7 23.82 14.58 19.15
N ASP A 8 24.76 13.67 19.42
CA ASP A 8 24.87 12.41 18.68
C ASP A 8 23.69 11.48 18.93
N LYS A 9 23.14 11.46 20.15
CA LYS A 9 21.96 10.66 20.50
C LYS A 9 20.68 11.21 19.88
N GLU A 10 20.52 12.52 19.82
CA GLU A 10 19.36 13.16 19.18
C GLU A 10 19.36 12.92 17.66
N SER A 11 20.49 13.14 16.98
CA SER A 11 20.59 12.94 15.53
C SER A 11 20.37 11.48 15.12
N SER A 12 20.82 10.54 15.95
CA SER A 12 20.63 9.10 15.73
C SER A 12 19.17 8.69 15.88
N LYS A 13 18.47 9.19 16.91
CA LYS A 13 17.02 8.96 17.09
C LYS A 13 16.22 9.54 15.95
N GLU A 14 16.55 10.75 15.51
CA GLU A 14 15.86 11.41 14.40
C GLU A 14 16.03 10.64 13.09
N LYS A 15 17.25 10.16 12.79
CA LYS A 15 17.50 9.27 11.64
C LYS A 15 16.71 7.96 11.74
N GLN A 16 16.66 7.32 12.92
CA GLN A 16 15.87 6.11 13.12
C GLN A 16 14.39 6.35 12.86
N ARG A 17 13.82 7.46 13.35
CA ARG A 17 12.42 7.80 13.08
C ARG A 17 12.14 8.07 11.60
N ARG A 18 13.05 8.78 10.93
CA ARG A 18 12.95 9.05 9.48
C ARG A 18 12.97 7.75 8.67
N LYS A 19 13.89 6.83 9.01
CA LYS A 19 14.01 5.52 8.35
C LYS A 19 12.73 4.69 8.49
N MET A 20 12.13 4.66 9.69
CA MET A 20 10.84 3.98 9.92
C MET A 20 9.70 4.58 9.08
N MET A 21 9.64 5.91 8.94
CA MET A 21 8.63 6.58 8.11
C MET A 21 8.81 6.27 6.61
N GLU A 22 10.06 6.22 6.13
CA GLU A 22 10.36 5.90 4.74
C GLU A 22 9.95 4.48 4.36
N ASP A 23 10.22 3.52 5.24
CA ASP A 23 9.82 2.13 5.05
C ASP A 23 8.30 1.98 5.02
N PHE A 24 7.59 2.72 5.88
CA PHE A 24 6.13 2.79 5.87
C PHE A 24 5.57 3.41 4.58
N LYS A 25 6.12 4.54 4.14
CA LYS A 25 5.66 5.23 2.91
C LYS A 25 5.89 4.38 1.67
N LYS A 26 7.05 3.71 1.55
CA LYS A 26 7.33 2.80 0.43
C LYS A 26 6.30 1.68 0.34
N ARG A 27 6.03 1.05 1.48
CA ARG A 27 5.10 -0.06 1.60
C ARG A 27 3.64 0.36 1.36
N PHE A 28 3.25 1.54 1.85
CA PHE A 28 1.94 2.15 1.61
C PHE A 28 1.73 2.52 0.13
N TYR A 29 2.71 3.14 -0.52
CA TYR A 29 2.58 3.47 -1.95
C TYR A 29 2.57 2.21 -2.84
N ALA A 30 3.31 1.16 -2.46
CA ALA A 30 3.26 -0.11 -3.17
C ALA A 30 1.86 -0.74 -3.12
N SER A 31 1.23 -0.79 -1.93
CA SER A 31 -0.14 -1.31 -1.81
C SER A 31 -1.16 -0.38 -2.50
N LEU A 32 -1.00 0.94 -2.41
CA LEU A 32 -1.87 1.91 -3.07
C LEU A 32 -1.87 1.76 -4.59
N ILE A 33 -0.69 1.67 -5.20
CA ILE A 33 -0.54 1.45 -6.65
C ILE A 33 -1.14 0.11 -7.05
N LEU A 34 -0.97 -0.93 -6.23
CA LEU A 34 -1.58 -2.22 -6.49
C LEU A 34 -3.11 -2.15 -6.40
N THR A 35 -3.67 -1.34 -5.50
CA THR A 35 -5.13 -1.22 -5.31
C THR A 35 -5.83 -0.55 -6.49
N VAL A 36 -5.19 0.41 -7.16
CA VAL A 36 -5.74 1.15 -8.32
C VAL A 36 -6.23 0.25 -9.47
N PRO A 37 -5.43 -0.68 -10.04
CA PRO A 37 -5.89 -1.57 -11.10
C PRO A 37 -7.02 -2.48 -10.65
N ILE A 38 -7.11 -2.85 -9.36
CA ILE A 38 -8.25 -3.63 -8.88
C ILE A 38 -9.53 -2.83 -8.80
N LEU A 39 -9.44 -1.58 -8.35
CA LEU A 39 -10.59 -0.69 -8.39
C LEU A 39 -11.11 -0.55 -9.83
N LEU A 40 -10.23 -0.43 -10.84
CA LEU A 40 -10.65 -0.41 -12.25
C LEU A 40 -11.38 -1.70 -12.70
N PHE A 41 -10.95 -2.87 -12.23
CA PHE A 41 -11.61 -4.14 -12.54
C PHE A 41 -12.84 -4.44 -11.68
N SER A 42 -13.08 -3.67 -10.61
CA SER A 42 -14.19 -3.92 -9.69
C SER A 42 -15.53 -3.49 -10.28
N PRO A 43 -16.55 -4.37 -10.27
CA PRO A 43 -17.89 -4.03 -10.75
C PRO A 43 -18.53 -2.85 -10.00
N THR A 44 -18.17 -2.62 -8.74
CA THR A 44 -18.65 -1.46 -7.95
C THR A 44 -18.13 -0.14 -8.50
N ILE A 45 -16.86 -0.09 -8.89
CA ILE A 45 -16.23 1.11 -9.46
C ILE A 45 -16.66 1.29 -10.91
N GLN A 46 -16.76 0.21 -11.69
CA GLN A 46 -17.37 0.22 -13.01
C GLN A 46 -18.79 0.79 -12.98
N SER A 47 -19.60 0.43 -11.98
CA SER A 47 -20.93 1.01 -11.72
C SER A 47 -20.86 2.51 -11.37
N LEU A 48 -19.92 2.92 -10.52
CA LEU A 48 -19.69 4.33 -10.17
C LEU A 48 -19.28 5.21 -11.37
N PHE A 49 -18.46 4.68 -12.28
CA PHE A 49 -18.03 5.35 -13.50
C PHE A 49 -19.02 5.17 -14.68
N GLY A 50 -20.08 4.36 -14.52
CA GLY A 50 -21.08 4.11 -15.56
C GLY A 50 -20.59 3.26 -16.74
N ILE A 51 -19.53 2.47 -16.55
CA ILE A 51 -18.92 1.62 -17.58
C ILE A 51 -19.26 0.17 -17.25
N SER A 52 -20.02 -0.51 -18.10
CA SER A 52 -20.52 -1.88 -17.86
C SER A 52 -19.82 -2.92 -18.74
N ILE A 53 -18.64 -3.40 -18.32
CA ILE A 53 -17.94 -4.50 -19.01
C ILE A 53 -18.42 -5.83 -18.41
N PHE A 54 -19.50 -6.38 -18.97
CA PHE A 54 -20.02 -7.68 -18.57
C PHE A 54 -19.42 -8.80 -19.43
N PHE A 55 -18.56 -9.62 -18.83
CA PHE A 55 -18.06 -10.85 -19.43
C PHE A 55 -18.34 -12.05 -18.50
N PRO A 56 -18.79 -13.21 -19.01
CA PRO A 56 -19.01 -14.41 -18.22
C PRO A 56 -17.66 -14.91 -17.67
N GLY A 57 -17.32 -14.47 -16.45
CA GLY A 57 -16.01 -14.67 -15.84
C GLY A 57 -15.51 -13.49 -15.00
N ILE A 58 -16.13 -12.32 -15.09
CA ILE A 58 -15.73 -11.12 -14.33
C ILE A 58 -15.65 -11.36 -12.81
N SER A 59 -16.52 -12.22 -12.27
CA SER A 59 -16.53 -12.58 -10.84
C SER A 59 -15.30 -13.40 -10.44
N ILE A 60 -14.85 -14.34 -11.28
CA ILE A 60 -13.66 -15.15 -10.99
C ILE A 60 -12.38 -14.30 -11.10
N VAL A 61 -12.34 -13.40 -12.08
CA VAL A 61 -11.23 -12.45 -12.24
C VAL A 61 -11.13 -11.53 -11.03
N SER A 62 -12.26 -10.96 -10.58
CA SER A 62 -12.29 -10.13 -9.37
C SER A 62 -11.85 -10.89 -8.12
N LEU A 63 -12.24 -12.16 -7.98
CA LEU A 63 -11.85 -13.01 -6.85
C LEU A 63 -10.33 -13.30 -6.83
N ILE A 64 -9.75 -13.68 -7.97
CA ILE A 64 -8.31 -13.94 -8.11
C ILE A 64 -7.52 -12.66 -7.84
N LEU A 65 -7.94 -11.55 -8.44
CA LEU A 65 -7.25 -10.28 -8.33
C LEU A 65 -7.32 -9.73 -6.88
N SER A 66 -8.47 -9.87 -6.22
CA SER A 66 -8.63 -9.55 -4.79
C SER A 66 -7.78 -10.44 -3.89
N THR A 67 -7.63 -11.72 -4.22
CA THR A 67 -6.80 -12.66 -3.46
C THR A 67 -5.32 -12.24 -3.54
N ILE A 68 -4.83 -11.94 -4.75
CA ILE A 68 -3.45 -11.48 -4.96
C ILE A 68 -3.18 -10.20 -4.15
N ILE A 69 -4.09 -9.22 -4.14
CA ILE A 69 -3.92 -8.04 -3.26
C ILE A 69 -3.90 -8.42 -1.80
N PHE A 70 -4.79 -9.29 -1.33
CA PHE A 70 -4.82 -9.61 0.09
C PHE A 70 -3.45 -10.12 0.56
N PHE A 71 -2.80 -10.95 -0.27
CA PHE A 71 -1.44 -11.41 -0.02
C PHE A 71 -0.38 -10.29 -0.17
N TYR A 72 -0.44 -9.46 -1.22
CA TYR A 72 0.60 -8.44 -1.49
C TYR A 72 0.42 -7.12 -0.72
N GLY A 73 -0.82 -6.71 -0.50
CA GLY A 73 -1.24 -5.50 0.20
C GLY A 73 -1.44 -5.67 1.70
N GLY A 74 -1.69 -6.90 2.17
CA GLY A 74 -1.73 -7.22 3.61
C GLY A 74 -0.35 -7.41 4.24
N PHE A 75 0.62 -7.94 3.49
CA PHE A 75 2.00 -8.15 3.93
C PHE A 75 2.74 -6.91 4.48
N PRO A 76 2.55 -5.67 3.97
CA PRO A 76 3.22 -4.50 4.55
C PRO A 76 2.67 -4.01 5.90
N PHE A 77 1.48 -4.45 6.30
CA PHE A 77 0.80 -4.03 7.54
C PHE A 77 0.84 -5.10 8.65
N LEU A 78 1.35 -6.31 8.35
CA LEU A 78 1.87 -7.27 9.32
C LEU A 78 3.36 -6.99 9.60
#